data_AF-A0A958DE54-F1
#
_entry.id   AF-A0A958DE54-F1
#
_cell.length_a   1.000
_cell.length_b   1.000
_cell.length_c   1.000
_cell.angle_alpha   90.00
_cell.angle_beta   90.00
_cell.angle_gamma   90.00
#
_symmetry.space_group_name_H-M   'P 1'
#
loop_
_entity.id
_entity.type
_entity.pdbx_description
1 polymer ?
#
loop_
_entity_poly.entity_id
_entity_poly.type
_entity_poly.pdbx_seq_one_letter_code
_entity_poly.pdbx_strand_id
1 'polypeptide(L)'
;MTFEGVSGTFEELRAGIKDGSTQVIWIGNKRIGKVVVQQKEWTAGNHDFTLENYQTVLGGKTFQIQQPDGSTLTVQGDNFVNAFLNSLIVSIPATVIPILIAAFAAYGFAWMRFPGRKVLFIIVVALLVVPLQIALVPILKLYVGLDLNGTFLGIWLAHTGFGLPLATYLLFNYISTLPREILESAFIDGASHFTIFMRLVLPLSVPALASFAIFQFLWVW
;
A
#
# COMPACT_ATOMS: atom_id res chain seq x y z
N MET A 1 29.39 41.54 -19.35
CA MET A 1 28.14 41.19 -20.06
C MET A 1 27.01 41.61 -19.15
N THR A 2 25.92 42.15 -19.70
CA THR A 2 24.85 42.75 -18.90
C THR A 2 23.51 42.11 -19.27
N PHE A 3 22.77 41.62 -18.27
CA PHE A 3 21.48 40.96 -18.42
C PHE A 3 20.55 41.42 -17.30
N GLU A 4 19.36 41.94 -17.64
CA GLU A 4 18.37 42.44 -16.65
C GLU A 4 18.98 43.41 -15.61
N GLY A 5 19.87 44.31 -16.06
CA GLY A 5 20.56 45.29 -15.20
C GLY A 5 21.80 44.75 -14.46
N VAL A 6 21.97 43.43 -14.38
CA VAL A 6 23.11 42.79 -13.71
C VAL A 6 24.30 42.65 -14.67
N SER A 7 25.44 43.24 -14.31
CA SER A 7 26.67 43.19 -15.11
C SER A 7 27.73 42.32 -14.44
N GLY A 8 28.36 41.42 -15.20
CA GLY A 8 29.47 40.62 -14.72
C GLY A 8 30.29 39.97 -15.83
N THR A 9 31.40 39.38 -15.42
CA THR A 9 32.24 38.52 -16.27
C THR A 9 31.57 37.16 -16.48
N PHE A 10 32.09 36.38 -17.42
CA PHE A 10 31.56 35.05 -17.71
C PHE A 10 31.63 34.11 -16.49
N GLU A 11 32.74 34.14 -15.76
CA GLU A 11 32.94 33.30 -14.57
C GLU A 11 31.99 33.71 -13.44
N GLU A 12 31.80 35.02 -13.24
CA GLU A 12 30.85 35.54 -12.25
C GLU A 12 29.41 35.17 -12.59
N LEU A 13 29.01 35.28 -13.87
CA LEU A 13 27.69 34.85 -14.32
C LEU A 13 27.51 33.34 -14.21
N ARG A 14 28.56 32.53 -14.46
CA ARG A 14 28.51 31.07 -14.27
C ARG A 14 28.37 30.68 -12.81
N ALA A 15 29.00 31.42 -11.89
CA ALA A 15 28.84 31.25 -10.45
C ALA A 15 27.45 31.71 -9.96
N GLY A 16 26.81 32.62 -10.70
CA GLY A 16 25.48 33.14 -10.42
C GLY A 16 25.54 34.44 -9.62
N ILE A 17 25.13 35.55 -10.24
CA ILE A 17 25.12 36.87 -9.60
C ILE A 17 23.73 37.12 -9.04
N LYS A 18 23.65 37.45 -7.75
CA LYS A 18 22.40 37.81 -7.06
C LYS A 18 22.32 39.33 -6.91
N ASP A 19 21.22 39.91 -7.36
CA ASP A 19 20.90 41.33 -7.23
C ASP A 19 19.45 41.48 -6.75
N GLY A 20 19.27 41.83 -5.47
CA GLY A 20 17.97 41.90 -4.83
C GLY A 20 17.20 40.56 -4.88
N SER A 21 16.03 40.57 -5.52
CA SER A 21 15.21 39.38 -5.79
C SER A 21 15.67 38.59 -7.02
N THR A 22 16.55 39.14 -7.86
CA THR A 22 16.94 38.53 -9.13
C THR A 22 18.28 37.79 -9.00
N GLN A 23 18.38 36.62 -9.60
CA GLN A 23 19.62 35.86 -9.72
C GLN A 23 19.87 35.52 -11.20
N VAL A 24 20.99 35.96 -11.74
CA VAL A 24 21.38 35.72 -13.13
C VAL A 24 22.48 34.67 -13.17
N ILE A 25 22.24 33.57 -13.88
CA ILE A 25 23.16 32.43 -14.00
C ILE A 25 23.42 32.12 -15.48
N TRP A 26 24.68 31.96 -15.85
CA TRP A 26 25.08 31.45 -17.16
C TRP A 26 25.21 29.93 -17.14
N ILE A 27 24.43 29.25 -17.98
CA ILE A 27 24.48 27.79 -18.13
C ILE A 27 25.08 27.45 -19.49
N GLY A 28 26.17 26.67 -19.49
CA GLY A 28 26.85 26.19 -20.69
C GLY A 28 28.14 26.96 -21.03
N ASN A 29 28.58 26.85 -22.28
CA ASN A 29 29.84 27.44 -22.73
C ASN A 29 29.69 28.93 -23.09
N LYS A 30 30.78 29.70 -23.01
CA LYS A 30 30.81 31.15 -23.26
C LYS A 30 30.24 31.60 -24.61
N ARG A 31 30.25 30.72 -25.62
CA ARG A 31 29.77 31.03 -26.99
C ARG A 31 28.35 30.57 -27.30
N ILE A 32 27.83 29.56 -26.60
CA ILE A 32 26.56 28.87 -26.95
C ILE A 32 25.69 28.58 -25.70
N GLY A 33 25.93 29.28 -24.61
CA GLY A 33 25.20 29.09 -23.36
C GLY A 33 23.86 29.83 -23.33
N LYS A 34 23.04 29.47 -22.34
CA LYS A 34 21.79 30.17 -22.01
C LYS A 34 22.02 31.00 -20.75
N VAL A 35 21.48 32.21 -20.72
CA VAL A 35 21.39 33.00 -19.49
C VAL A 35 20.03 32.71 -18.88
N VAL A 36 20.05 32.22 -17.64
CA VAL A 36 18.86 31.96 -16.85
C VAL A 36 18.74 33.07 -15.81
N VAL A 37 17.68 33.83 -15.90
CA VAL A 37 17.31 34.84 -14.91
C VAL A 37 16.23 34.25 -14.02
N GLN A 38 16.52 34.11 -12.72
CA GLN A 38 15.59 33.62 -11.72
C GLN A 38 15.15 34.81 -10.85
N GLN A 39 13.86 35.07 -10.74
CA GLN A 39 13.33 36.06 -9.82
C GLN A 39 12.72 35.34 -8.60
N LYS A 40 13.13 35.76 -7.40
CA LYS A 40 12.54 35.34 -6.14
C LYS A 40 11.28 36.14 -5.91
N GLU A 41 10.16 35.50 -6.12
CA GLU A 41 8.84 36.07 -5.83
C GLU A 41 8.22 35.35 -4.63
N TRP A 42 7.53 36.12 -3.78
CA TRP A 42 6.73 35.54 -2.70
C TRP A 42 5.46 34.92 -3.30
N THR A 43 5.44 33.61 -3.46
CA THR A 43 4.30 32.89 -4.05
C THR A 43 3.15 32.65 -3.06
N ALA A 44 3.30 33.04 -1.79
CA ALA A 44 2.29 32.85 -0.75
C ALA A 44 1.00 33.69 -0.94
N GLY A 45 1.02 34.70 -1.82
CA GLY A 45 -0.14 35.55 -2.12
C GLY A 45 -0.71 35.36 -3.54
N ASN A 46 0.00 34.66 -4.42
CA ASN A 46 -0.35 34.49 -5.83
C ASN A 46 -0.65 33.00 -6.08
N HIS A 47 -1.84 32.58 -5.64
CA HIS A 47 -2.31 31.21 -5.80
C HIS A 47 -3.31 31.17 -6.94
N ASP A 48 -2.84 30.79 -8.12
CA ASP A 48 -3.72 30.34 -9.19
C ASP A 48 -4.27 28.97 -8.81
N PHE A 49 -5.40 28.96 -8.10
CA PHE A 49 -6.11 27.74 -7.78
C PHE A 49 -6.63 27.11 -9.08
N THR A 50 -6.00 26.04 -9.52
CA THR A 50 -6.43 25.27 -10.68
C THR A 50 -6.83 23.85 -10.28
N LEU A 51 -7.71 23.25 -11.10
CA LEU A 51 -8.03 21.83 -11.01
C LEU A 51 -7.09 20.98 -11.89
N GLU A 52 -6.02 21.58 -12.41
CA GLU A 52 -5.13 20.95 -13.38
C GLU A 52 -4.44 19.72 -12.81
N ASN A 53 -4.02 19.77 -11.54
CA ASN A 53 -3.46 18.60 -10.85
C ASN A 53 -4.47 17.44 -10.75
N TYR A 54 -5.73 17.73 -10.41
CA TYR A 54 -6.77 16.70 -10.32
C TYR A 54 -7.11 16.13 -11.70
N GLN A 55 -7.18 16.97 -12.72
CA GLN A 55 -7.40 16.54 -14.10
C GLN A 55 -6.21 15.71 -14.63
N THR A 56 -5.01 16.05 -14.18
CA THR A 56 -3.77 15.34 -14.53
C THR A 56 -3.74 13.94 -13.96
N VAL A 57 -4.00 13.83 -12.65
CA VAL A 57 -3.96 12.56 -11.92
C VAL A 57 -5.17 11.69 -12.26
N LEU A 58 -6.39 12.25 -12.25
CA LEU A 58 -7.62 11.46 -12.46
C LEU A 58 -7.90 11.17 -13.93
N GLY A 59 -7.50 12.06 -14.84
CA GLY A 59 -7.86 12.01 -16.25
C GLY A 59 -6.95 11.14 -17.12
N GLY A 60 -5.72 10.84 -16.68
CA GLY A 60 -4.78 9.96 -17.39
C GLY A 60 -4.43 10.39 -18.82
N LYS A 61 -4.68 11.66 -19.18
CA LYS A 61 -4.39 12.20 -20.51
C LYS A 61 -2.91 12.61 -20.62
N THR A 62 -2.43 12.82 -21.82
CA THR A 62 -1.12 13.45 -22.05
C THR A 62 -1.26 14.96 -21.86
N PHE A 63 -0.37 15.56 -21.07
CA PHE A 63 -0.38 17.00 -20.75
C PHE A 63 0.87 17.67 -21.29
N GLN A 64 0.73 18.90 -21.77
CA GLN A 64 1.86 19.69 -22.25
C GLN A 64 2.28 20.65 -21.16
N ILE A 65 3.45 20.43 -20.57
CA ILE A 65 4.06 21.34 -19.60
C ILE A 65 4.95 22.29 -20.38
N GLN A 66 4.70 23.60 -20.28
CA GLN A 66 5.59 24.60 -20.85
C GLN A 66 6.79 24.79 -19.91
N GLN A 67 7.99 24.53 -20.42
CA GLN A 67 9.24 24.71 -19.70
C GLN A 67 9.60 26.20 -19.62
N PRO A 68 10.44 26.61 -18.65
CA PRO A 68 10.89 28.00 -18.52
C PRO A 68 11.63 28.56 -19.75
N ASP A 69 12.05 27.70 -20.67
CA ASP A 69 12.69 28.09 -21.94
C ASP A 69 11.69 28.24 -23.11
N GLY A 70 10.38 28.15 -22.83
CA GLY A 70 9.30 28.29 -23.79
C GLY A 70 8.93 27.00 -24.54
N SER A 71 9.71 25.93 -24.39
CA SER A 71 9.42 24.64 -25.03
C SER A 71 8.28 23.89 -24.32
N THR A 72 7.49 23.09 -25.06
CA THR A 72 6.40 22.28 -24.50
C THR A 72 6.82 20.82 -24.38
N LEU A 73 6.78 20.24 -23.18
CA LEU A 73 7.05 18.83 -22.93
C LEU A 73 5.74 18.08 -22.70
N THR A 74 5.49 17.05 -23.51
CA THR A 74 4.33 16.19 -23.37
C THR A 74 4.62 15.11 -22.31
N VAL A 75 3.99 15.20 -21.14
CA VAL A 75 4.06 14.21 -20.05
C VAL A 75 2.82 13.33 -20.11
N GLN A 76 2.98 12.02 -20.00
CA GLN A 76 1.86 11.10 -19.84
C GLN A 76 1.32 11.22 -18.41
N GLY A 77 0.04 11.54 -18.26
CA GLY A 77 -0.61 11.59 -16.95
C GLY A 77 -0.58 10.22 -16.27
N ASP A 78 -0.54 10.23 -14.94
CA ASP A 78 -0.57 9.02 -14.13
C ASP A 78 -1.92 8.35 -14.33
N ASN A 79 -1.93 7.09 -14.76
CA ASN A 79 -3.15 6.32 -14.97
C ASN A 79 -3.75 5.89 -13.62
N PHE A 80 -4.17 6.87 -12.82
CA PHE A 80 -4.58 6.69 -11.42
C PHE A 80 -5.77 5.73 -11.32
N VAL A 81 -6.70 5.77 -12.27
CA VAL A 81 -7.84 4.84 -12.29
C VAL A 81 -7.35 3.39 -12.32
N ASN A 82 -6.37 3.07 -13.18
CA ASN A 82 -5.81 1.71 -13.24
C ASN A 82 -4.99 1.38 -11.98
N ALA A 83 -4.22 2.32 -11.44
CA ALA A 83 -3.50 2.11 -10.18
C ALA A 83 -4.47 1.82 -9.02
N PHE A 84 -5.55 2.60 -8.91
CA PHE A 84 -6.60 2.43 -7.93
C PHE A 84 -7.33 1.08 -8.08
N LEU A 85 -7.68 0.69 -9.30
CA LEU A 85 -8.28 -0.62 -9.57
C LEU A 85 -7.31 -1.76 -9.24
N ASN A 86 -6.01 -1.62 -9.57
CA ASN A 86 -5.00 -2.61 -9.20
C ASN A 86 -4.86 -2.73 -7.68
N SER A 87 -4.88 -1.62 -6.94
CA SER A 87 -4.89 -1.65 -5.47
C SER A 87 -6.10 -2.40 -4.93
N LEU A 88 -7.31 -2.21 -5.50
CA LEU A 88 -8.50 -2.96 -5.09
C LEU A 88 -8.41 -4.46 -5.42
N ILE A 89 -7.90 -4.78 -6.62
CA ILE A 89 -7.69 -6.17 -7.08
C ILE A 89 -6.68 -6.89 -6.18
N VAL A 90 -5.72 -6.17 -5.62
CA VAL A 90 -4.75 -6.72 -4.66
C VAL A 90 -5.34 -6.81 -3.26
N SER A 91 -5.86 -5.70 -2.73
CA SER A 91 -6.23 -5.57 -1.31
C SER A 91 -7.46 -6.37 -0.93
N ILE A 92 -8.49 -6.47 -1.78
CA ILE A 92 -9.72 -7.18 -1.46
C ILE A 92 -9.45 -8.70 -1.29
N PRO A 93 -8.85 -9.42 -2.26
CA PRO A 93 -8.57 -10.84 -2.07
C PRO A 93 -7.55 -11.09 -0.97
N ALA A 94 -6.51 -10.26 -0.86
CA ALA A 94 -5.50 -10.34 0.21
C ALA A 94 -6.08 -10.07 1.62
N THR A 95 -7.30 -9.52 1.71
CA THR A 95 -8.05 -9.37 2.96
C THR A 95 -8.98 -10.55 3.21
N VAL A 96 -9.74 -10.96 2.20
CA VAL A 96 -10.77 -11.99 2.32
C VAL A 96 -10.15 -13.38 2.51
N ILE A 97 -9.14 -13.74 1.72
CA ILE A 97 -8.52 -15.07 1.74
C ILE A 97 -7.98 -15.44 3.13
N PRO A 98 -7.12 -14.62 3.80
CA PRO A 98 -6.62 -14.96 5.13
C PRO A 98 -7.73 -15.02 6.17
N ILE A 99 -8.77 -14.18 6.09
CA ILE A 99 -9.92 -14.22 6.99
C ILE A 99 -10.63 -15.57 6.92
N LEU A 100 -10.94 -16.05 5.72
CA LEU A 100 -11.65 -17.30 5.53
C LEU A 100 -10.86 -18.47 6.13
N ILE A 101 -9.57 -18.55 5.81
CA ILE A 101 -8.69 -19.62 6.31
C ILE A 101 -8.53 -19.51 7.83
N ALA A 102 -8.27 -18.31 8.34
CA ALA A 102 -8.07 -18.07 9.77
C ALA A 102 -9.32 -18.32 10.61
N ALA A 103 -10.52 -18.02 10.09
CA ALA A 103 -11.78 -18.30 10.78
C ALA A 103 -11.97 -19.80 10.99
N PHE A 104 -11.71 -20.62 9.97
CA PHE A 104 -11.73 -22.08 10.11
C PHE A 104 -10.66 -22.58 11.09
N ALA A 105 -9.43 -22.08 10.97
CA ALA A 105 -8.33 -22.47 11.86
C ALA A 105 -8.63 -22.11 13.32
N ALA A 106 -9.07 -20.88 13.57
CA ALA A 106 -9.44 -20.38 14.89
C ALA A 106 -10.57 -21.20 15.52
N TYR A 107 -11.62 -21.53 14.76
CA TYR A 107 -12.69 -22.42 15.23
C TYR A 107 -12.15 -23.80 15.59
N GLY A 108 -11.30 -24.38 14.75
CA GLY A 108 -10.63 -25.65 15.02
C GLY A 108 -9.84 -25.60 16.34
N PHE A 109 -9.00 -24.59 16.52
CA PHE A 109 -8.19 -24.43 17.74
C PHE A 109 -9.03 -24.20 19.00
N ALA A 110 -10.10 -23.42 18.90
CA ALA A 110 -10.95 -23.06 20.04
C ALA A 110 -11.87 -24.21 20.48
N TRP A 111 -12.49 -24.91 19.51
CA TRP A 111 -13.63 -25.79 19.78
C TRP A 111 -13.41 -27.26 19.42
N MET A 112 -12.55 -27.58 18.46
CA MET A 112 -12.30 -28.97 18.08
C MET A 112 -11.21 -29.60 18.96
N ARG A 113 -11.32 -30.90 19.19
CA ARG A 113 -10.32 -31.71 19.92
C ARG A 113 -9.56 -32.57 18.92
N PHE A 114 -8.26 -32.34 18.79
CA PHE A 114 -7.38 -33.11 17.91
C PHE A 114 -5.95 -33.15 18.49
N PRO A 115 -5.16 -34.19 18.15
CA PRO A 115 -3.80 -34.33 18.66
C PRO A 115 -2.90 -33.17 18.20
N GLY A 116 -2.02 -32.68 19.07
CA GLY A 116 -1.07 -31.60 18.75
C GLY A 116 -1.66 -30.18 18.74
N ARG A 117 -2.95 -30.00 19.01
CA ARG A 117 -3.65 -28.69 18.98
C ARG A 117 -2.88 -27.55 19.65
N LYS A 118 -2.38 -27.77 20.88
CA LYS A 118 -1.63 -26.75 21.63
C LYS A 118 -0.31 -26.39 20.95
N VAL A 119 0.43 -27.39 20.48
CA VAL A 119 1.73 -27.19 19.82
C VAL A 119 1.55 -26.44 18.51
N LEU A 120 0.59 -26.84 17.69
CA LEU A 120 0.27 -26.17 16.43
C LEU A 120 -0.15 -24.71 16.66
N PHE A 121 -0.97 -24.44 17.68
CA PHE A 121 -1.33 -23.07 18.03
C PHE A 121 -0.13 -22.24 18.49
N ILE A 122 0.78 -22.81 19.28
CA ILE A 122 2.03 -22.15 19.68
C ILE A 122 2.88 -21.81 18.45
N ILE A 123 2.99 -22.71 17.47
CA ILE A 123 3.71 -22.46 16.23
C ILE A 123 3.09 -21.27 15.48
N VAL A 124 1.75 -21.22 15.35
CA VAL A 124 1.04 -20.10 14.73
C VAL A 124 1.38 -18.78 15.43
N VAL A 125 1.39 -18.74 16.77
CA VAL A 125 1.75 -17.53 17.53
C VAL A 125 3.23 -17.20 17.37
N ALA A 126 4.13 -18.19 17.33
CA ALA A 126 5.55 -17.97 17.14
C ALA A 126 5.88 -17.36 15.76
N LEU A 127 5.07 -17.65 14.74
CA LEU A 127 5.22 -17.03 13.41
C LEU A 127 5.02 -15.51 13.43
N LEU A 128 4.34 -14.94 14.43
CA LEU A 128 4.22 -13.48 14.58
C LEU A 128 5.55 -12.80 14.88
N VAL A 129 6.53 -13.53 15.41
CA VAL A 129 7.85 -13.01 15.78
C VAL A 129 8.76 -12.91 14.54
N VAL A 130 8.43 -13.62 13.46
CA VAL A 130 9.25 -13.66 12.25
C VAL A 130 9.24 -12.30 11.56
N PRO A 131 10.42 -11.65 11.38
CA PRO A 131 10.50 -10.37 10.68
C PRO A 131 10.14 -10.54 9.21
N LEU A 132 9.15 -9.79 8.74
CA LEU A 132 8.66 -9.79 7.36
C LEU A 132 9.81 -9.59 6.35
N GLN A 133 10.74 -8.69 6.67
CA GLN A 133 11.83 -8.29 5.79
C GLN A 133 12.79 -9.46 5.48
N ILE A 134 13.01 -10.35 6.45
CA ILE A 134 13.92 -11.50 6.28
C ILE A 134 13.26 -12.58 5.42
N ALA A 135 11.93 -12.70 5.47
CA ALA A 135 11.15 -13.65 4.69
C ALA A 135 10.99 -13.27 3.20
N LEU A 136 11.23 -12.00 2.83
CA LEU A 136 11.06 -11.51 1.46
C LEU A 136 11.97 -12.22 0.45
N VAL A 137 13.26 -12.37 0.75
CA VAL A 137 14.22 -12.97 -0.20
C VAL A 137 13.90 -14.44 -0.48
N PRO A 138 13.64 -15.30 0.53
CA PRO A 138 13.20 -16.67 0.29
C PRO A 138 11.89 -16.76 -0.51
N ILE A 139 10.89 -15.93 -0.19
CA ILE A 139 9.60 -15.92 -0.89
C ILE A 139 9.78 -15.49 -2.35
N LEU A 140 10.59 -14.47 -2.61
CA LEU A 140 10.87 -14.02 -3.97
C LEU A 140 11.52 -15.14 -4.80
N LYS A 141 12.53 -15.83 -4.23
CA LYS A 141 13.16 -16.97 -4.90
C LYS A 141 12.15 -18.09 -5.20
N LEU A 142 11.27 -18.39 -4.26
CA LEU A 142 10.19 -19.36 -4.44
C LEU A 142 9.24 -18.94 -5.56
N TYR A 143 8.81 -17.68 -5.58
CA TYR A 143 7.84 -17.20 -6.57
C TYR A 143 8.42 -17.08 -7.97
N VAL A 144 9.71 -16.74 -8.09
CA VAL A 144 10.41 -16.82 -9.38
C VAL A 144 10.47 -18.28 -9.86
N GLY A 145 10.77 -19.23 -8.97
CA GLY A 145 10.80 -20.66 -9.31
C GLY A 145 9.43 -21.27 -9.65
N LEU A 146 8.34 -20.61 -9.27
CA LEU A 146 6.96 -21.03 -9.54
C LEU A 146 6.26 -20.17 -10.60
N ASP A 147 6.97 -19.26 -11.26
CA ASP A 147 6.42 -18.26 -12.21
C ASP A 147 5.25 -17.42 -11.62
N LEU A 148 5.25 -17.22 -10.31
CA LEU A 148 4.28 -16.37 -9.60
C LEU A 148 4.78 -14.93 -9.43
N ASN A 149 6.04 -14.66 -9.77
CA ASN A 149 6.63 -13.33 -9.66
C ASN A 149 5.91 -12.29 -10.54
N GLY A 150 5.56 -11.15 -9.96
CA GLY A 150 4.85 -10.07 -10.67
C GLY A 150 3.37 -10.36 -10.98
N THR A 151 2.80 -11.44 -10.43
CA THR A 151 1.39 -11.80 -10.63
C THR A 151 0.52 -11.41 -9.43
N PHE A 152 -0.76 -11.13 -9.66
CA PHE A 152 -1.73 -10.90 -8.58
C PHE A 152 -1.82 -12.10 -7.63
N LEU A 153 -1.76 -13.34 -8.16
CA LEU A 153 -1.81 -14.55 -7.35
C LEU A 153 -0.64 -14.62 -6.36
N GLY A 154 0.58 -14.32 -6.80
CA GLY A 154 1.75 -14.25 -5.93
C GLY A 154 1.54 -13.26 -4.78
N ILE A 155 1.03 -12.06 -5.11
CA ILE A 155 0.75 -11.02 -4.10
C ILE A 155 -0.31 -11.49 -3.10
N TRP A 156 -1.42 -12.07 -3.56
CA TRP A 156 -2.47 -12.60 -2.68
C TRP A 156 -1.95 -13.67 -1.73
N LEU A 157 -1.13 -14.61 -2.24
CA LEU A 157 -0.55 -15.68 -1.43
C LEU A 157 0.44 -15.13 -0.39
N ALA A 158 1.26 -14.15 -0.75
CA ALA A 158 2.22 -13.54 0.18
C ALA A 158 1.50 -12.84 1.34
N HIS A 159 0.54 -11.96 1.03
CA HIS A 159 -0.23 -11.27 2.07
C HIS A 159 -1.12 -12.21 2.89
N THR A 160 -1.63 -13.29 2.28
CA THR A 160 -2.31 -14.35 3.02
C THR A 160 -1.37 -15.00 4.02
N GLY A 161 -0.21 -15.48 3.58
CA GLY A 161 0.76 -16.17 4.45
C GLY A 161 1.21 -15.31 5.63
N PHE A 162 1.45 -14.03 5.40
CA PHE A 162 1.85 -13.09 6.45
C PHE A 162 0.70 -12.64 7.37
N GLY A 163 -0.52 -12.52 6.84
CA GLY A 163 -1.69 -12.14 7.64
C GLY A 163 -2.22 -13.28 8.52
N LEU A 164 -2.03 -14.55 8.10
CA LEU A 164 -2.60 -15.73 8.74
C LEU A 164 -2.28 -15.88 10.24
N PRO A 165 -1.03 -15.71 10.71
CA PRO A 165 -0.71 -15.82 12.13
C PRO A 165 -1.53 -14.86 13.00
N LEU A 166 -1.60 -13.59 12.59
CA LEU A 166 -2.33 -12.56 13.34
C LEU A 166 -3.83 -12.80 13.26
N ALA A 167 -4.35 -13.09 12.05
CA ALA A 167 -5.75 -13.40 11.83
C ALA A 167 -6.21 -14.57 12.71
N THR A 168 -5.45 -15.66 12.70
CA THR A 168 -5.78 -16.88 13.43
C THR A 168 -5.73 -16.64 14.93
N TYR A 169 -4.71 -15.92 15.42
CA TYR A 169 -4.59 -15.56 16.82
C TYR A 169 -5.75 -14.66 17.29
N LEU A 170 -6.04 -13.57 16.58
CA LEU A 170 -7.13 -12.66 16.93
C LEU A 170 -8.49 -13.36 16.94
N LEU A 171 -8.80 -14.08 15.85
CA LEU A 171 -10.06 -14.81 15.73
C LEU A 171 -10.16 -15.93 16.76
N PHE A 172 -9.06 -16.63 17.08
CA PHE A 172 -9.06 -17.64 18.14
C PHE A 172 -9.41 -17.02 19.50
N ASN A 173 -8.80 -15.90 19.86
CA ASN A 173 -9.08 -15.25 21.14
C ASN A 173 -10.54 -14.83 21.24
N TYR A 174 -11.11 -14.27 20.17
CA TYR A 174 -12.52 -13.89 20.16
C TYR A 174 -13.47 -15.10 20.14
N ILE A 175 -13.24 -16.07 19.24
CA ILE A 175 -14.11 -17.26 19.12
C ILE A 175 -14.09 -18.10 20.40
N SER A 176 -12.99 -18.06 21.16
CA SER A 176 -12.87 -18.75 22.45
C SER A 176 -13.71 -18.13 23.57
N THR A 177 -14.13 -16.86 23.45
CA THR A 177 -14.99 -16.20 24.45
C THR A 177 -16.48 -16.40 24.18
N LEU A 178 -16.85 -16.97 23.03
CA LEU A 178 -18.24 -17.27 22.72
C LEU A 178 -18.86 -18.22 23.77
N PRO A 179 -20.12 -18.00 24.19
CA PRO A 179 -20.76 -18.82 25.21
C PRO A 179 -20.81 -20.31 24.80
N ARG A 180 -20.21 -21.17 25.62
CA ARG A 180 -20.18 -22.64 25.39
C ARG A 180 -21.57 -23.24 25.27
N GLU A 181 -22.49 -22.78 26.12
CA GLU A 181 -23.86 -23.30 26.23
C GLU A 181 -24.63 -23.24 24.91
N ILE A 182 -24.47 -22.15 24.15
CA ILE A 182 -25.14 -21.97 22.84
C ILE A 182 -24.62 -23.02 21.85
N LEU A 183 -23.31 -23.25 21.81
CA LEU A 183 -22.70 -24.18 20.86
C LEU A 183 -22.93 -25.64 21.27
N GLU A 184 -22.93 -25.94 22.57
CA GLU A 184 -23.24 -27.26 23.12
C GLU A 184 -24.71 -27.63 22.89
N SER A 185 -25.65 -26.68 23.03
CA SER A 185 -27.06 -26.91 22.71
C SER A 185 -27.27 -27.27 21.24
N ALA A 186 -26.61 -26.55 20.31
CA ALA A 186 -26.67 -26.89 18.90
C ALA A 186 -26.08 -28.27 18.58
N PHE A 187 -25.05 -28.69 19.33
CA PHE A 187 -24.48 -30.04 19.20
C PHE A 187 -25.44 -31.12 19.72
N ILE A 188 -26.14 -30.86 20.82
CA ILE A 188 -27.21 -31.75 21.35
C ILE A 188 -28.35 -31.88 20.34
N ASP A 189 -28.68 -30.79 19.62
CA ASP A 189 -29.66 -30.78 18.52
C ASP A 189 -29.13 -31.47 17.23
N GLY A 190 -27.94 -32.07 17.26
CA GLY A 190 -27.35 -32.83 16.16
C GLY A 190 -26.71 -31.99 15.06
N ALA A 191 -26.45 -30.69 15.31
CA ALA A 191 -25.77 -29.85 14.33
C ALA A 191 -24.31 -30.29 14.13
N SER A 192 -23.89 -30.43 12.87
CA SER A 192 -22.49 -30.71 12.53
C SER A 192 -21.58 -29.53 12.86
N HIS A 193 -20.28 -29.78 13.02
CA HIS A 193 -19.29 -28.71 13.22
C HIS A 193 -19.33 -27.64 12.13
N PHE A 194 -19.59 -28.03 10.87
CA PHE A 194 -19.71 -27.09 9.76
C PHE A 194 -20.96 -26.22 9.88
N THR A 195 -22.09 -26.82 10.27
CA THR A 195 -23.34 -26.09 10.54
C THR A 195 -23.18 -25.10 11.69
N ILE A 196 -22.57 -25.54 12.79
CA ILE A 196 -22.26 -24.68 13.95
C ILE A 196 -21.35 -23.53 13.54
N PHE A 197 -20.29 -23.81 12.77
CA PHE A 197 -19.38 -22.79 12.28
C PHE A 197 -20.09 -21.75 11.42
N MET A 198 -20.80 -22.18 10.37
CA MET A 198 -21.44 -21.28 9.40
C MET A 198 -22.63 -20.52 9.97
N ARG A 199 -23.46 -21.14 10.82
CA ARG A 199 -24.72 -20.55 11.28
C ARG A 199 -24.64 -19.86 12.64
N LEU A 200 -23.64 -20.19 13.47
CA LEU A 200 -23.49 -19.60 14.81
C LEU A 200 -22.17 -18.85 14.94
N VAL A 201 -21.04 -19.55 14.82
CA VAL A 201 -19.73 -18.95 15.12
C VAL A 201 -19.40 -17.79 14.19
N LEU A 202 -19.57 -17.96 12.88
CA LEU A 202 -19.21 -16.95 11.90
C LEU A 202 -20.07 -15.66 12.02
N PRO A 203 -21.41 -15.72 12.12
CA PRO A 203 -22.24 -14.54 12.40
C PRO A 203 -21.94 -13.85 13.74
N LEU A 204 -21.71 -14.62 14.81
CA LEU A 204 -21.36 -14.08 16.12
C LEU A 204 -19.96 -13.44 16.15
N SER A 205 -19.10 -13.83 15.20
CA SER A 205 -17.73 -13.33 15.05
C SER A 205 -17.59 -12.15 14.10
N VAL A 206 -18.69 -11.63 13.54
CA VAL A 206 -18.67 -10.46 12.62
C VAL A 206 -17.87 -9.27 13.19
N PRO A 207 -17.97 -8.88 14.47
CA PRO A 207 -17.16 -7.76 15.01
C PRO A 207 -15.65 -8.01 14.92
N ALA A 208 -15.20 -9.23 15.22
CA ALA A 208 -13.79 -9.60 15.13
C ALA A 208 -13.31 -9.73 13.68
N LEU A 209 -14.14 -10.32 12.81
CA LEU A 209 -13.89 -10.44 11.38
C LEU A 209 -13.75 -9.07 10.73
N ALA A 210 -14.66 -8.14 11.04
CA ALA A 210 -14.62 -6.76 10.55
C ALA A 210 -13.39 -6.02 11.06
N SER A 211 -13.02 -6.20 12.33
CA SER A 211 -11.82 -5.57 12.90
C SER A 211 -10.56 -6.02 12.16
N PHE A 212 -10.37 -7.34 11.98
CA PHE A 212 -9.22 -7.84 11.25
C PHE A 212 -9.26 -7.43 9.77
N ALA A 213 -10.45 -7.42 9.13
CA ALA A 213 -10.59 -6.97 7.75
C ALA A 213 -10.11 -5.54 7.55
N ILE A 214 -10.43 -4.62 8.46
CA ILE A 214 -9.97 -3.23 8.39
C ILE A 214 -8.43 -3.18 8.51
N PHE A 215 -7.86 -3.87 9.50
CA PHE A 215 -6.40 -3.88 9.69
C PHE A 215 -5.67 -4.46 8.48
N GLN A 216 -6.13 -5.60 7.97
CA GLN A 216 -5.52 -6.27 6.83
C GLN A 216 -5.68 -5.43 5.56
N PHE A 217 -6.85 -4.85 5.31
CA PHE A 217 -7.06 -4.00 4.14
C PHE A 217 -6.14 -2.80 4.15
N LEU A 218 -6.04 -2.06 5.26
CA LEU A 218 -5.15 -0.91 5.39
C LEU A 218 -3.67 -1.26 5.27
N TRP A 219 -3.28 -2.47 5.68
CA TRP A 219 -1.90 -2.93 5.56
C TRP A 219 -1.52 -3.29 4.11
N VAL A 220 -2.49 -3.74 3.31
CA VAL A 220 -2.25 -4.16 1.91
C VAL A 220 -2.49 -3.01 0.91
N TRP A 221 -3.41 -2.10 1.21
CA TRP A 221 -3.86 -1.03 0.32
C TRP A 221 -2.77 -0.05 -0.09
#